data_AF-A0A7Y2NZ45-F1
#
_entry.id   AF-A0A7Y2NZ45-F1
#
_cell.length_a   1.000
_cell.length_b   1.000
_cell.length_c   1.000
_cell.angle_alpha   90.00
_cell.angle_beta   90.00
_cell.angle_gamma   90.00
#
_symmetry.space_group_name_H-M   'P 1'
#
loop_
_entity.id
_entity.type
_entity.pdbx_description
1 polymer ?
#
loop_
_entity_poly.entity_id
_entity_poly.type
_entity_poly.pdbx_seq_one_letter_code
_entity_poly.pdbx_strand_id
1 'polypeptide(L)'
;MTSADQLDSCNCFDSRKAARLNTKLYEDHLAAVGVTSKQFALLAHLDEAGAASVRDLVGALAMERTSVVRALQALGRDGLARQAPDGQDARRNLVSLSAAGGALLQQAIPCGRLRNPSSNASRQRTCAAGA
;
A
#
# COMPACT_ATOMS: atom_id res chain seq x y z
N MET A 1 -2.51 -38.06 14.27
CA MET A 1 -2.29 -36.75 13.62
C MET A 1 -1.62 -35.86 14.62
N THR A 2 -0.37 -35.48 14.37
CA THR A 2 0.42 -34.62 15.27
C THR A 2 0.03 -33.16 15.03
N SER A 3 0.24 -32.29 16.02
CA SER A 3 -0.07 -30.86 15.91
C SER A 3 0.69 -30.15 14.78
N ALA A 4 1.77 -30.74 14.25
CA ALA A 4 2.50 -30.24 13.09
C ALA A 4 1.66 -30.29 11.79
N ASP A 5 0.95 -31.40 11.53
CA ASP A 5 0.05 -31.55 10.36
C ASP A 5 -1.14 -30.56 10.38
N GLN A 6 -1.56 -30.15 11.59
CA GLN A 6 -2.66 -29.20 11.77
C GLN A 6 -2.23 -27.74 11.51
N LEU A 7 -0.94 -27.43 11.63
CA LEU A 7 -0.41 -26.08 11.35
C LEU A 7 -0.18 -25.87 9.84
N ASP A 8 0.22 -26.92 9.11
CA ASP A 8 0.43 -26.90 7.66
C ASP A 8 -0.88 -26.77 6.85
N SER A 9 -2.04 -26.99 7.48
CA SER A 9 -3.38 -26.79 6.89
C SER A 9 -4.11 -25.57 7.46
N CYS A 10 -3.44 -24.79 8.34
CA CYS A 10 -4.04 -23.62 8.94
C CYS A 10 -4.01 -22.43 7.96
N ASN A 11 -5.19 -22.02 7.49
CA ASN A 11 -5.37 -20.87 6.59
C ASN A 11 -4.72 -19.57 7.11
N CYS A 12 -4.58 -19.40 8.43
CA CYS A 12 -3.89 -18.26 9.04
C CYS A 12 -2.38 -18.27 8.74
N PHE A 13 -1.71 -19.43 8.85
CA PHE A 13 -0.29 -19.56 8.55
C PHE A 13 -0.03 -19.35 7.05
N ASP A 14 -0.85 -19.94 6.20
CA ASP A 14 -0.76 -19.74 4.74
C ASP A 14 -0.99 -18.28 4.35
N SER A 15 -2.02 -17.63 4.92
CA SER A 15 -2.30 -16.22 4.68
C SER A 15 -1.14 -15.32 5.13
N ARG A 16 -0.56 -15.57 6.31
CA ARG A 16 0.60 -14.81 6.79
C ARG A 16 1.86 -15.07 5.96
N LYS A 17 2.06 -16.30 5.48
CA LYS A 17 3.17 -16.66 4.59
C LYS A 17 3.03 -15.95 3.25
N ALA A 18 1.85 -16.01 2.64
CA ALA A 18 1.54 -15.30 1.40
C ALA A 18 1.69 -13.78 1.55
N ALA A 19 1.17 -13.19 2.63
CA ALA A 19 1.33 -11.77 2.92
C ALA A 19 2.79 -11.35 3.01
N ARG A 20 3.64 -12.10 3.75
CA ARG A 20 5.07 -11.80 3.85
C ARG A 20 5.80 -11.90 2.51
N LEU A 21 5.50 -12.92 1.72
CA LEU A 21 6.11 -13.08 0.39
C LEU A 21 5.69 -11.93 -0.53
N ASN A 22 4.43 -11.53 -0.50
CA ASN A 22 3.94 -10.38 -1.26
C ASN A 22 4.63 -9.10 -0.80
N THR A 23 4.66 -8.80 0.50
CA THR A 23 5.38 -7.64 1.03
C THR A 23 6.84 -7.64 0.57
N LYS A 24 7.54 -8.77 0.63
CA LYS A 24 8.93 -8.86 0.19
C LYS A 24 9.10 -8.50 -1.30
N LEU A 25 8.26 -9.06 -2.17
CA LEU A 25 8.30 -8.77 -3.61
C LEU A 25 8.07 -7.28 -3.89
N TYR A 26 7.13 -6.65 -3.18
CA TYR A 26 6.87 -5.22 -3.31
C TYR A 26 8.01 -4.38 -2.75
N GLU A 27 8.54 -4.71 -1.57
CA GLU A 27 9.68 -3.99 -0.98
C GLU A 27 10.91 -4.05 -1.89
N ASP A 28 11.23 -5.20 -2.49
CA ASP A 28 12.36 -5.34 -3.42
C ASP A 28 12.19 -4.45 -4.66
N HIS A 29 10.97 -4.37 -5.21
CA HIS A 29 10.67 -3.51 -6.36
C HIS A 29 10.72 -2.02 -6.00
N LEU A 30 10.12 -1.64 -4.87
CA LEU A 30 10.04 -0.25 -4.43
C LEU A 30 11.39 0.29 -3.97
N ALA A 31 12.24 -0.56 -3.39
CA ALA A 31 13.61 -0.23 -3.03
C ALA A 31 14.43 0.19 -4.26
N ALA A 32 14.20 -0.41 -5.43
CA ALA A 32 14.86 -0.03 -6.68
C ALA A 32 14.50 1.39 -7.14
N VAL A 33 13.32 1.89 -6.75
CA VAL A 33 12.82 3.25 -7.05
C VAL A 33 13.05 4.21 -5.86
N GLY A 34 13.66 3.73 -4.77
CA GLY A 34 14.02 4.56 -3.61
C GLY A 34 12.86 4.89 -2.67
N VAL A 35 11.78 4.12 -2.66
CA VAL A 35 10.64 4.32 -1.75
C VAL A 35 10.29 3.05 -0.98
N THR A 36 9.68 3.22 0.19
CA THR A 36 9.14 2.12 1.00
C THR A 36 7.68 1.83 0.63
N SER A 37 7.15 0.64 0.95
CA SER A 37 5.72 0.32 0.74
C SER A 37 4.77 1.33 1.39
N LYS A 38 5.14 1.87 2.55
CA LYS A 38 4.32 2.86 3.26
C LYS A 38 4.28 4.19 2.51
N GLN A 39 5.43 4.66 2.04
CA GLN A 39 5.54 5.87 1.24
C GLN A 39 4.79 5.72 -0.08
N PHE A 40 4.94 4.58 -0.75
CA PHE A 40 4.19 4.26 -1.96
C PHE A 40 2.68 4.31 -1.74
N ALA A 41 2.16 3.66 -0.68
CA ALA A 41 0.74 3.67 -0.38
C ALA A 41 0.18 5.09 -0.13
N LEU A 42 0.97 5.95 0.53
CA LEU A 42 0.60 7.36 0.71
C LEU A 42 0.56 8.12 -0.62
N LEU A 43 1.59 7.96 -1.46
CA LEU A 43 1.65 8.61 -2.78
C LEU A 43 0.49 8.13 -3.67
N ALA A 44 0.21 6.83 -3.70
CA ALA A 44 -0.90 6.25 -4.45
C ALA A 44 -2.26 6.80 -4.01
N HIS A 45 -2.48 6.91 -2.69
CA HIS A 45 -3.72 7.49 -2.17
C HIS A 45 -3.85 8.98 -2.52
N LEU A 46 -2.76 9.75 -2.46
CA LEU A 46 -2.76 11.17 -2.82
C LEU A 46 -2.94 11.40 -4.34
N ASP A 47 -2.53 10.45 -5.18
CA ASP A 47 -2.78 10.46 -6.62
C ASP A 47 -4.26 10.22 -6.94
N GLU A 48 -4.87 9.24 -6.28
CA GLU A 48 -6.28 8.86 -6.49
C GLU A 48 -7.28 9.84 -5.86
N ALA A 49 -7.07 10.19 -4.58
CA ALA A 49 -8.02 10.98 -3.78
C ALA A 49 -7.68 12.47 -3.74
N GLY A 50 -6.52 12.88 -4.25
CA GLY A 50 -6.02 14.25 -4.17
C GLY A 50 -5.49 14.62 -2.79
N ALA A 51 -5.56 15.91 -2.45
CA ALA A 51 -4.97 16.42 -1.21
C ALA A 51 -5.72 15.91 0.03
N ALA A 52 -4.99 15.34 1.00
CA ALA A 52 -5.57 14.69 2.17
C ALA A 52 -4.89 15.12 3.47
N SER A 53 -5.62 15.13 4.58
CA SER A 53 -5.02 15.36 5.89
C SER A 53 -4.39 14.08 6.46
N VAL A 54 -3.51 14.22 7.45
CA VAL A 54 -2.94 13.07 8.17
C VAL A 54 -4.02 12.16 8.75
N ARG A 55 -5.15 12.73 9.21
CA ARG A 55 -6.27 11.97 9.75
C ARG A 55 -6.92 11.10 8.68
N ASP A 56 -7.10 11.65 7.49
CA ASP A 56 -7.72 10.94 6.37
C ASP A 56 -6.81 9.79 5.92
N LEU A 57 -5.50 10.05 5.83
CA LEU A 57 -4.50 9.04 5.47
C LEU A 57 -4.41 7.89 6.49
N VAL A 58 -4.50 8.19 7.79
CA VAL A 58 -4.55 7.17 8.86
C VAL A 58 -5.79 6.28 8.70
N GLY A 59 -6.95 6.91 8.47
CA GLY A 59 -8.22 6.19 8.32
C GLY A 59 -8.27 5.34 7.04
N ALA A 60 -7.80 5.88 5.92
CA ALA A 60 -7.86 5.22 4.62
C ALA A 60 -6.87 4.06 4.51
N LEU A 61 -5.66 4.19 5.08
CA LEU A 61 -4.58 3.21 4.92
C LEU A 61 -4.45 2.25 6.11
N ALA A 62 -5.30 2.37 7.13
CA ALA A 62 -5.20 1.62 8.39
C ALA A 62 -3.77 1.64 8.98
N MET A 63 -3.11 2.80 8.90
CA MET A 63 -1.74 3.01 9.37
C MET A 63 -1.70 3.79 10.67
N GLU A 64 -0.75 3.46 11.54
CA GLU A 64 -0.49 4.24 12.75
C GLU A 64 -0.12 5.69 12.43
N ARG A 65 -0.71 6.64 13.17
CA ARG A 65 -0.49 8.08 12.94
C ARG A 65 0.98 8.47 12.94
N THR A 66 1.77 7.92 13.86
CA THR A 66 3.21 8.18 13.95
C THR A 66 3.96 7.68 12.71
N SER A 67 3.53 6.56 12.13
CA SER A 67 4.09 6.03 10.89
C SER A 67 3.77 6.93 9.71
N VAL A 68 2.51 7.39 9.60
CA VAL A 68 2.08 8.32 8.54
C VAL A 68 2.88 9.61 8.61
N VAL A 69 2.99 10.23 9.80
CA VAL A 69 3.74 11.49 9.96
C VAL A 69 5.20 11.34 9.57
N ARG A 70 5.89 10.28 10.02
CA ARG A 70 7.29 10.03 9.66
C ARG A 70 7.48 9.80 8.16
N ALA A 71 6.58 9.05 7.54
CA ALA A 71 6.63 8.80 6.11
C ALA A 71 6.39 10.09 5.30
N LEU A 72 5.42 10.92 5.70
CA LEU A 72 5.15 12.22 5.09
C LEU A 72 6.31 13.21 5.25
N GLN A 73 7.00 13.20 6.39
CA GLN A 73 8.21 14.01 6.60
C GLN A 73 9.33 13.59 5.65
N ALA A 74 9.54 12.28 5.48
CA ALA A 74 10.52 11.76 4.52
C ALA A 74 10.14 12.15 3.09
N LEU A 75 8.89 11.93 2.67
CA LEU A 75 8.39 12.31 1.35
C LEU A 75 8.51 13.82 1.07
N GLY A 76 8.26 14.66 2.10
CA GLY A 76 8.41 16.11 1.98
C GLY A 76 9.88 16.52 1.81
N ARG A 77 10.79 15.93 2.58
CA ARG A 77 12.24 16.14 2.44
C ARG A 77 12.74 15.73 1.06
N ASP A 78 12.23 14.62 0.54
CA ASP A 78 12.63 14.07 -0.75
C ASP A 78 11.91 14.75 -1.94
N GLY A 79 11.08 15.78 -1.65
CA GLY A 79 10.39 16.58 -2.67
C GLY A 79 9.23 15.87 -3.36
N LEU A 80 8.77 14.73 -2.82
CA LEU A 80 7.74 13.86 -3.42
C LEU A 80 6.32 14.27 -2.99
N ALA A 81 6.16 14.88 -1.82
CA ALA A 81 4.88 15.41 -1.34
C ALA A 81 5.02 16.86 -0.87
N ARG A 82 3.93 17.63 -0.96
CA ARG A 82 3.87 19.02 -0.49
C ARG A 82 2.83 19.14 0.62
N GLN A 83 3.13 19.92 1.66
CA GLN A 83 2.14 20.31 2.66
C GLN A 83 1.72 21.76 2.46
N ALA A 84 0.43 22.02 2.59
CA ALA A 84 -0.13 23.36 2.56
C ALA A 84 -1.25 23.49 3.63
N PRO A 85 -1.46 24.69 4.20
CA PRO A 85 -2.63 24.94 5.03
C PRO A 85 -3.92 24.66 4.25
N ASP A 86 -4.91 24.10 4.94
CA ASP A 86 -6.27 23.98 4.40
C ASP A 86 -6.88 25.38 4.27
N GLY A 87 -7.43 25.70 3.10
CA GLY A 87 -8.08 26.99 2.85
C GLY A 87 -9.34 27.21 3.70
N GLN A 88 -9.90 26.14 4.27
CA GLN A 88 -11.09 26.20 5.13
C GLN A 88 -10.76 26.24 6.63
N ASP A 89 -9.59 25.72 7.05
CA ASP A 89 -9.12 25.78 8.44
C ASP A 89 -7.59 25.80 8.48
N ALA A 90 -7.00 26.95 8.79
CA ALA A 90 -5.55 27.12 8.83
C ALA A 90 -4.83 26.25 9.88
N ARG A 91 -5.57 25.61 10.80
CA ARG A 91 -5.03 24.65 11.78
C ARG A 91 -4.87 23.24 11.18
N ARG A 92 -5.46 22.98 10.02
CA ARG A 92 -5.32 21.73 9.27
C ARG A 92 -4.26 21.92 8.18
N ASN A 93 -3.36 20.95 8.07
CA ASN A 93 -2.45 20.84 6.93
C ASN A 93 -2.95 19.72 6.03
N LEU A 94 -3.09 20.03 4.75
CA LEU A 94 -3.31 19.06 3.69
C LEU A 94 -1.97 18.70 3.06
N VAL A 95 -1.83 17.42 2.74
CA VAL A 95 -0.71 16.91 1.95
C VAL A 95 -1.21 16.66 0.55
N SER A 96 -0.46 17.11 -0.45
CA SER A 96 -0.71 16.81 -1.86
C SER A 96 0.50 16.17 -2.51
N LEU A 97 0.24 15.42 -3.58
CA LEU A 97 1.26 14.84 -4.44
C LEU A 97 1.99 15.96 -5.19
N SER A 98 3.32 15.87 -5.26
CA SER A 98 4.11 16.75 -6.13
C SER A 98 4.24 16.14 -7.53
N ALA A 99 4.68 16.94 -8.51
CA ALA A 99 4.99 16.42 -9.86
C ALA A 99 6.07 15.33 -9.83
N ALA A 100 7.11 15.49 -9.00
CA ALA A 100 8.17 14.48 -8.82
C ALA A 100 7.61 13.21 -8.17
N GLY A 101 6.72 13.36 -7.19
CA GLY A 101 6.00 12.25 -6.55
C GLY A 101 5.14 11.46 -7.53
N GLY A 102 4.41 12.15 -8.40
CA GLY A 102 3.63 11.52 -9.47
C GLY A 102 4.51 10.76 -10.46
N ALA A 103 5.62 11.36 -10.91
CA ALA A 103 6.57 10.67 -11.80
C ALA A 103 7.18 9.42 -11.16
N LEU A 104 7.55 9.51 -9.87
CA LEU A 104 8.05 8.37 -9.12
C LEU A 104 6.98 7.29 -8.97
N LEU A 105 5.74 7.67 -8.67
CA LEU A 105 4.62 6.73 -8.56
C LEU A 105 4.42 5.94 -9.86
N GLN A 106 4.50 6.60 -11.02
CA GLN A 106 4.42 5.92 -12.32
C GLN A 106 5.56 4.93 -12.58
N GLN A 107 6.75 5.17 -12.02
CA GLN A 107 7.88 4.23 -12.07
C GLN A 107 7.72 3.06 -11.08
N ALA A 108 7.08 3.34 -9.94
CA ALA A 108 6.86 2.38 -8.86
C ALA A 108 5.62 1.51 -9.07
N ILE A 109 4.66 1.92 -9.91
CA ILE A 109 3.57 1.06 -10.35
C ILE A 109 4.17 -0.02 -11.25
N PRO A 110 4.14 -1.29 -10.84
CA PRO A 110 4.59 -2.34 -11.72
C PRO A 110 3.62 -2.36 -12.91
N CYS A 111 4.09 -1.94 -14.09
CA CYS A 111 3.37 -2.06 -15.35
C CYS A 111 2.94 -3.54 -15.53
N GLY A 112 1.73 -3.86 -15.10
CA GLY A 112 0.97 -5.08 -15.39
C GLY A 112 1.73 -6.41 -15.41
N ARG A 113 2.57 -6.76 -14.42
CA ARG A 113 3.09 -8.15 -14.34
C ARG A 113 3.67 -8.64 -13.01
N LEU A 114 3.39 -8.01 -11.87
CA LEU A 114 3.51 -8.76 -10.62
C LEU A 114 2.25 -9.63 -10.48
N ARG A 115 2.24 -10.74 -11.23
CA ARG A 115 1.31 -11.85 -11.03
C ARG A 115 1.54 -12.33 -9.60
N ASN A 116 0.68 -11.91 -8.68
CA ASN A 116 0.65 -12.43 -7.32
C ASN A 116 0.52 -13.97 -7.41
N PRO A 117 1.54 -14.76 -7.02
CA PRO A 117 1.47 -16.21 -7.12
C PRO A 117 0.47 -16.82 -6.12
N SER A 118 -0.10 -16.03 -5.21
CA SER A 118 -1.13 -16.47 -4.27
C SER A 118 -2.54 -16.03 -4.65
N SER A 119 -2.80 -15.54 -5.88
CA SER A 119 -4.17 -15.47 -6.40
C SER A 119 -4.66 -16.90 -6.66
N ASN A 120 -5.09 -17.53 -5.58
CA ASN A 120 -5.70 -18.84 -5.58
C ASN A 120 -6.94 -18.81 -6.48
N ALA A 121 -6.76 -19.32 -7.70
CA ALA A 121 -7.77 -19.62 -8.70
C ALA A 121 -8.67 -20.81 -8.28
N SER A 122 -9.19 -20.81 -7.04
CA SER A 122 -10.14 -21.83 -6.55
C SER A 122 -11.60 -21.35 -6.47
N ARG A 123 -11.92 -20.17 -7.02
CA ARG A 123 -13.31 -19.70 -7.18
C ARG A 123 -13.83 -19.77 -8.62
N GLN A 124 -13.49 -20.84 -9.34
CA GLN A 124 -14.21 -21.28 -10.54
C GLN A 124 -14.45 -22.79 -10.49
N ARG A 125 -15.25 -23.24 -9.51
CA ARG A 125 -15.93 -24.55 -9.57
C ARG A 125 -17.38 -24.52 -9.09
N THR A 126 -17.96 -23.34 -8.92
CA THR A 126 -19.39 -23.17 -8.59
C THR A 126 -19.97 -22.09 -9.47
N CYS A 127 -20.20 -22.40 -10.74
CA CYS A 127 -21.16 -21.73 -11.64
C CYS A 127 -21.24 -22.50 -12.98
N ALA A 128 -21.77 -23.72 -12.92
CA ALA A 128 -22.52 -24.38 -13.98
C ALA A 128 -23.45 -25.35 -13.21
N ALA A 129 -24.68 -24.93 -12.86
CA ALA A 129 -25.88 -25.19 -13.66
C ALA A 129 -25.95 -26.69 -14.00
N GLY A 130 -26.77 -27.51 -13.36
CA GLY A 130 -28.22 -27.32 -13.28
C GLY A 130 -28.87 -27.99 -14.49
N ALA A 131 -29.02 -29.32 -14.41
CA ALA A 131 -29.95 -30.16 -15.18
C ALA A 131 -30.08 -31.49 -14.45
#